data_AF-A0A1F1UQP8-F1
#
_entry.id   AF-A0A1F1UQP8-F1
#
_cell.length_a   1.000
_cell.length_b   1.000
_cell.length_c   1.000
_cell.angle_alpha   90.00
_cell.angle_beta   90.00
_cell.angle_gamma   90.00
#
_symmetry.space_group_name_H-M   'P 1'
#
loop_
_entity.id
_entity.type
_entity.pdbx_description
1 polymer ?
#
loop_
_entity_poly.entity_id
_entity_poly.type
_entity_poly.pdbx_seq_one_letter_code
_entity_poly.pdbx_strand_id
1 'polypeptide(L)'
;MNRRLHPRRVTEDHSFVSSGDQAFTVFEIIVSRDFSQETGQVAQGEVDSRDITAAFDFGILMLNQWLSALAIAIGAPVAQVRREALPSSIPFAQGEKEPWELERLEIPLPTVEPTGLFVVNQNFDCAEEHLPQPDAVGQWIDAALVNLDVPGPFIRYTELYFEAERYERRSGDYNVACILYASACETLIDELLQHLFWEQGLSPHEAAEHFLKGKSGRKQQKSVTALMMHELYPVLTGQSWRKEKLREENAVSNWYRYVATIRNGVIHGGAAVDASMIRNAQTAVEALNEFFANRLFEARERFPRTTLAFLGEQGLKNRGKWEQFHSLEPSLQSASDRMKRFRRWSDYLTTFRKFPDLFGAPVRAEESAAHLVYEDGRPCGAYLVHEAGSVAKRLSIETARQAPAFQELFDRDIEQEGRTVIAFRETGGVKVPTGARWDCYVYEALRPFPVAPPELPK
;
A
#
# COMPACT_ATOMS: atom_id res chain seq x y z
N MET A 1 16.45 10.78 -3.71
CA MET A 1 15.34 11.68 -3.31
C MET A 1 15.33 11.77 -1.80
N ASN A 2 15.78 12.89 -1.22
CA ASN A 2 15.61 13.16 0.22
C ASN A 2 14.22 13.76 0.43
N ARG A 3 13.22 12.90 0.68
CA ARG A 3 11.87 13.31 1.06
C ARG A 3 11.89 13.52 2.58
N ARG A 4 11.93 14.76 3.06
CA ARG A 4 11.86 15.03 4.50
C ARG A 4 10.71 15.99 4.78
N LEU A 5 9.71 15.49 5.49
CA LEU A 5 8.86 16.33 6.31
C LEU A 5 9.66 16.68 7.56
N HIS A 6 9.70 17.96 7.91
CA HIS A 6 10.25 18.43 9.17
C HIS A 6 9.08 18.82 10.08
N PRO A 7 8.51 17.88 10.86
CA PRO A 7 7.53 18.26 11.87
C PRO A 7 8.23 19.14 12.89
N ARG A 8 7.91 20.44 12.89
CA ARG A 8 8.36 21.36 13.94
C ARG A 8 7.40 21.20 15.12
N ARG A 9 7.92 20.81 16.28
CA ARG A 9 7.21 21.02 17.54
C ARG A 9 7.22 22.52 17.79
N VAL A 10 6.09 23.19 17.63
CA VAL A 10 5.93 24.56 18.15
C VAL A 10 5.84 24.43 19.67
N THR A 11 6.99 24.35 20.33
CA THR A 11 7.08 24.60 21.77
C THR A 11 6.95 26.10 21.96
N GLU A 12 5.78 26.51 22.46
CA GLU A 12 5.60 27.71 23.28
C GLU A 12 6.39 28.95 22.86
N ASP A 13 5.98 29.62 21.78
CA ASP A 13 6.30 31.06 21.62
C ASP A 13 5.28 31.85 20.77
N HIS A 14 4.22 31.19 20.31
CA HIS A 14 3.01 31.86 19.84
C HIS A 14 1.87 31.52 20.80
N SER A 15 1.76 32.34 21.85
CA SER A 15 0.65 32.32 22.80
C SER A 15 -0.64 32.73 22.11
N PHE A 16 -1.25 31.82 21.36
CA PHE A 16 -2.68 31.86 21.12
C PHE A 16 -3.37 31.51 22.43
N VAL A 17 -3.67 32.53 23.23
CA VAL A 17 -4.51 32.40 24.43
C VAL A 17 -5.94 32.12 23.95
N SER A 18 -6.23 30.86 23.65
CA SER A 18 -7.60 30.35 23.62
C SER A 18 -8.06 30.22 25.07
N SER A 19 -9.28 30.62 25.37
CA SER A 19 -9.86 30.70 26.72
C SER A 19 -10.20 29.33 27.35
N GLY A 20 -9.34 28.34 27.17
CA GLY A 20 -9.41 27.01 27.76
C GLY A 20 -8.12 26.24 27.50
N ASP A 21 -7.70 25.41 28.46
CA ASP A 21 -6.50 24.54 28.42
C ASP A 21 -6.59 23.44 27.35
N GLN A 22 -6.94 23.78 26.10
CA GLN A 22 -6.87 22.85 24.99
C GLN A 22 -5.48 22.94 24.34
N ALA A 23 -4.71 21.87 24.47
CA ALA A 23 -3.46 21.72 23.75
C ALA A 23 -3.75 21.47 22.25
N PHE A 24 -3.17 22.28 21.38
CA PHE A 24 -3.24 22.09 19.94
C PHE A 24 -1.89 21.58 19.41
N THR A 25 -1.92 20.61 18.50
CA THR A 25 -0.74 20.24 17.70
C THR A 25 -0.86 20.90 16.34
N VAL A 26 0.10 21.75 16.00
CA VAL A 26 0.16 22.45 14.70
C VAL A 26 1.05 21.65 13.75
N PHE A 27 0.54 21.38 12.56
CA PHE A 27 1.32 20.80 11.45
C PHE A 27 1.56 21.86 10.40
N GLU A 28 2.82 22.15 10.13
CA GLU A 28 3.25 22.98 9.00
C GLU A 28 3.72 22.06 7.88
N ILE A 29 3.15 22.22 6.70
CA ILE A 29 3.55 21.46 5.50
C ILE A 29 4.17 22.43 4.53
N ILE A 30 5.42 22.15 4.17
CA ILE A 30 6.19 22.94 3.23
C ILE A 30 6.40 22.10 1.99
N VAL A 31 6.05 22.64 0.83
CA VAL A 31 6.23 21.97 -0.47
C VAL A 31 7.12 22.84 -1.34
N SER A 32 8.30 22.32 -1.66
CA SER A 32 9.27 22.99 -2.54
C SER A 32 8.80 22.99 -4.01
N ARG A 33 8.99 24.10 -4.73
CA ARG A 33 8.58 24.24 -6.14
C ARG A 33 9.50 23.51 -7.13
N ASP A 34 10.65 23.02 -6.69
CA ASP A 34 11.50 22.11 -7.49
C ASP A 34 10.77 20.81 -7.87
N PHE A 35 9.63 20.54 -7.24
CA PHE A 35 8.64 19.54 -7.64
C PHE A 35 8.17 19.66 -9.11
N SER A 36 8.22 20.86 -9.71
CA SER A 36 7.73 21.12 -11.07
C SER A 36 8.62 20.60 -12.20
N GLN A 37 9.86 20.15 -11.94
CA GLN A 37 10.74 19.66 -13.02
C GLN A 37 10.25 18.35 -13.66
N GLU A 38 9.37 17.59 -13.00
CA GLU A 38 8.70 16.43 -13.62
C GLU A 38 7.44 16.82 -14.42
N THR A 39 6.89 18.03 -14.27
CA THR A 39 5.65 18.49 -14.95
C THR A 39 5.87 19.37 -16.19
N GLY A 40 7.12 19.50 -16.65
CA GLY A 40 7.43 20.21 -17.89
C GLY A 40 7.91 21.65 -17.65
N GLN A 41 8.88 22.05 -18.46
CA GLN A 41 9.57 23.33 -18.39
C GLN A 41 8.60 24.51 -18.48
N VAL A 42 8.35 25.19 -17.37
CA VAL A 42 7.75 26.54 -17.37
C VAL A 42 8.88 27.54 -17.19
N ALA A 43 9.03 28.42 -18.18
CA ALA A 43 9.97 29.52 -18.15
C ALA A 43 9.74 30.43 -16.94
N GLN A 44 10.84 30.91 -16.35
CA GLN A 44 10.82 31.92 -15.28
C GLN A 44 10.00 33.13 -15.72
N GLY A 45 8.87 33.41 -15.06
CA GLY A 45 8.13 34.65 -15.30
C GLY A 45 6.76 34.80 -14.63
N GLU A 46 6.00 33.73 -14.42
CA GLU A 46 4.67 33.85 -13.81
C GLU A 46 4.33 32.55 -13.06
N VAL A 47 3.82 32.67 -11.83
CA VAL A 47 3.37 31.52 -11.05
C VAL A 47 2.04 31.05 -11.64
N ASP A 48 2.05 29.95 -12.39
CA ASP A 48 0.80 29.36 -12.87
C ASP A 48 -0.02 28.90 -11.65
N SER A 49 -1.27 29.34 -11.56
CA SER A 49 -2.26 28.87 -10.59
C SER A 49 -2.34 27.34 -10.50
N ARG A 50 -2.04 26.63 -11.61
CA ARG A 50 -1.97 25.17 -11.67
C ARG A 50 -0.82 24.61 -10.87
N ASP A 51 0.34 25.27 -10.85
CA ASP A 51 1.51 24.82 -10.08
C ASP A 51 1.26 24.98 -8.58
N ILE A 52 0.65 26.10 -8.16
CA ILE A 52 0.24 26.31 -6.76
C ILE A 52 -0.75 25.23 -6.35
N THR A 53 -1.72 24.95 -7.22
CA THR A 53 -2.73 23.92 -6.98
C THR A 53 -2.11 22.53 -6.83
N ALA A 54 -1.21 22.14 -7.73
CA ALA A 54 -0.53 20.85 -7.68
C ALA A 54 0.37 20.73 -6.43
N ALA A 55 1.10 21.79 -6.07
CA ALA A 55 1.90 21.82 -4.85
C ALA A 55 1.02 21.68 -3.60
N PHE A 56 -0.14 22.34 -3.57
CA PHE A 56 -1.10 22.23 -2.48
C PHE A 56 -1.69 20.82 -2.35
N ASP A 57 -2.12 20.22 -3.48
CA ASP A 57 -2.64 18.84 -3.51
C ASP A 57 -1.57 17.84 -3.06
N PHE A 58 -0.31 18.05 -3.45
CA PHE A 58 0.82 17.27 -2.96
C PHE A 58 1.03 17.46 -1.45
N GLY A 59 0.91 18.68 -0.93
CA GLY A 59 0.96 18.97 0.50
C GLY A 59 -0.12 18.21 1.29
N ILE A 60 -1.37 18.20 0.80
CA ILE A 60 -2.44 17.39 1.40
C ILE A 60 -2.12 15.90 1.34
N LEU A 61 -1.57 15.41 0.23
CA LEU A 61 -1.16 14.01 0.11
C LEU A 61 -0.13 13.63 1.18
N MET A 62 0.90 14.46 1.39
CA MET A 62 1.93 14.24 2.42
C MET A 62 1.36 14.32 3.83
N LEU A 63 0.46 15.28 4.10
CA LEU A 63 -0.25 15.37 5.38
C LEU A 63 -1.01 14.08 5.68
N ASN A 64 -1.77 13.61 4.70
CA ASN A 64 -2.57 12.40 4.83
C ASN A 64 -1.73 11.15 5.05
N GLN A 65 -0.56 11.04 4.40
CA GLN A 65 0.40 9.99 4.71
C GLN A 65 0.85 10.06 6.17
N TRP A 66 1.17 11.25 6.68
CA TRP A 66 1.56 11.43 8.07
C TRP A 66 0.43 11.13 9.06
N LEU A 67 -0.79 11.59 8.78
CA LEU A 67 -1.98 11.30 9.60
C LEU A 67 -2.33 9.81 9.60
N SER A 68 -2.14 9.11 8.48
CA SER A 68 -2.26 7.65 8.42
C SER A 68 -1.18 6.97 9.26
N ALA A 69 0.06 7.45 9.20
CA ALA A 69 1.16 6.93 10.01
C ALA A 69 0.85 7.08 11.52
N LEU A 70 0.36 8.27 11.90
CA LEU A 70 -0.08 8.55 13.26
C LEU A 70 -1.23 7.62 13.68
N ALA A 71 -2.28 7.48 12.85
CA ALA A 71 -3.42 6.60 13.13
C ALA A 71 -3.00 5.16 13.39
N ILE A 72 -2.08 4.65 12.57
CA ILE A 72 -1.51 3.30 12.71
C ILE A 72 -0.71 3.20 14.01
N ALA A 73 0.15 4.19 14.30
CA ALA A 73 0.98 4.20 15.49
C ALA A 73 0.13 4.22 16.77
N ILE A 74 -0.89 5.08 16.86
CA ILE A 74 -1.73 5.18 18.05
C ILE A 74 -2.85 4.12 18.10
N GLY A 75 -3.07 3.38 17.02
CA GLY A 75 -4.14 2.38 16.93
C GLY A 75 -5.54 2.99 16.97
N ALA A 76 -5.71 4.24 16.52
CA ALA A 76 -6.98 4.96 16.59
C ALA A 76 -7.26 5.74 15.29
N PRO A 77 -8.54 5.93 14.92
CA PRO A 77 -8.91 6.63 13.70
C PRO A 77 -8.54 8.12 13.75
N VAL A 78 -7.66 8.54 12.84
CA VAL A 78 -7.32 9.96 12.61
C VAL A 78 -7.93 10.42 11.30
N ALA A 79 -8.76 11.48 11.35
CA ALA A 79 -9.43 11.97 10.13
C ALA A 79 -8.41 12.45 9.09
N GLN A 80 -8.71 12.19 7.84
CA GLN A 80 -7.88 12.60 6.72
C GLN A 80 -8.36 13.96 6.21
N VAL A 81 -7.44 14.79 5.72
CA VAL A 81 -7.77 16.09 5.16
C VAL A 81 -8.15 15.92 3.69
N ARG A 82 -9.29 16.50 3.31
CA ARG A 82 -9.77 16.55 1.92
C ARG A 82 -9.86 17.99 1.49
N ARG A 83 -9.35 18.30 0.30
CA ARG A 83 -9.36 19.67 -0.24
C ARG A 83 -10.76 20.26 -0.26
N GLU A 84 -11.75 19.46 -0.60
CA GLU A 84 -13.15 19.85 -0.74
C GLU A 84 -13.81 20.16 0.61
N ALA A 85 -13.23 19.64 1.70
CA ALA A 85 -13.67 19.94 3.07
C ALA A 85 -12.95 21.17 3.65
N LEU A 86 -11.96 21.72 2.93
CA LEU A 86 -11.26 22.92 3.36
C LEU A 86 -12.08 24.18 3.07
N PRO A 87 -11.87 25.26 3.83
CA PRO A 87 -12.42 26.57 3.50
C PRO A 87 -12.02 27.03 2.10
N SER A 88 -12.85 27.88 1.50
CA SER A 88 -12.62 28.45 0.17
C SER A 88 -11.39 29.38 0.09
N SER A 89 -10.84 29.79 1.24
CA SER A 89 -9.64 30.63 1.34
C SER A 89 -8.70 30.06 2.38
N ILE A 90 -7.49 29.70 1.97
CA ILE A 90 -6.43 29.18 2.84
C ILE A 90 -5.24 30.15 2.73
N PRO A 91 -4.76 30.71 3.85
CA PRO A 91 -3.59 31.58 3.83
C PRO A 91 -2.36 30.79 3.38
N PHE A 92 -1.57 31.37 2.47
CA PHE A 92 -0.28 30.83 2.05
C PHE A 92 0.75 31.95 1.93
N ALA A 93 2.01 31.62 2.18
CA ALA A 93 3.15 32.48 1.88
C ALA A 93 4.08 31.77 0.89
N GLN A 94 4.81 32.55 0.11
CA GLN A 94 5.85 32.06 -0.80
C GLN A 94 7.18 32.67 -0.38
N GLY A 95 8.25 31.88 -0.46
CA GLY A 95 9.62 32.32 -0.20
C GLY A 95 10.59 31.71 -1.20
N GLU A 96 11.72 32.38 -1.43
CA GLU A 96 12.80 31.88 -2.30
C GLU A 96 13.70 30.86 -1.60
N LYS A 97 13.62 30.79 -0.26
CA LYS A 97 14.44 29.91 0.57
C LYS A 97 13.53 29.00 1.38
N GLU A 98 14.02 27.80 1.64
CA GLU A 98 13.32 26.87 2.51
C GLU A 98 13.32 27.41 3.96
N PRO A 99 12.27 27.19 4.76
CA PRO A 99 12.17 27.72 6.12
C PRO A 99 13.37 27.39 7.02
N TRP A 100 13.94 26.18 6.94
CA TRP A 100 15.13 25.80 7.70
C TRP A 100 16.42 26.48 7.23
N GLU A 101 16.47 26.96 5.99
CA GLU A 101 17.60 27.78 5.51
C GLU A 101 17.52 29.18 6.09
N LEU A 102 16.31 29.72 6.23
CA LEU A 102 16.06 30.99 6.90
C LEU A 102 16.43 30.91 8.38
N GLU A 103 16.05 29.83 9.07
CA GLU A 103 16.45 29.59 10.48
C GLU A 103 17.97 29.52 10.66
N ARG A 104 18.67 28.76 9.79
CA ARG A 104 20.14 28.68 9.83
C ARG A 104 20.83 30.01 9.56
N LEU A 105 20.17 30.89 8.81
CA LEU A 105 20.67 32.21 8.45
C LEU A 105 20.18 33.31 9.40
N GLU A 106 19.44 32.95 10.47
CA GLU A 106 18.79 33.88 11.39
C GLU A 106 17.88 34.91 10.67
N ILE A 107 17.37 34.56 9.49
CA ILE A 107 16.45 35.40 8.72
C ILE A 107 15.03 35.10 9.25
N PRO A 108 14.23 36.13 9.59
CA PRO A 108 12.86 35.93 10.00
C PRO A 108 12.09 35.15 8.93
N LEU A 109 11.36 34.11 9.35
CA LEU A 109 10.45 33.40 8.46
C LEU A 109 9.42 34.38 7.90
N PRO A 110 9.03 34.27 6.62
CA PRO A 110 7.94 35.07 6.08
C PRO A 110 6.72 34.88 6.96
N THR A 111 6.24 35.98 7.54
CA THR A 111 5.10 35.95 8.45
C THR A 111 3.85 35.68 7.61
N VAL A 112 3.25 34.51 7.79
CA VAL A 112 1.89 34.27 7.30
C VAL A 112 0.98 35.06 8.23
N GLU A 113 0.35 36.14 7.74
CA GLU A 113 -0.71 36.77 8.52
C GLU A 113 -1.78 35.70 8.79
N PRO A 114 -2.06 35.35 10.05
CA PRO A 114 -3.01 34.30 10.37
C PRO A 114 -4.42 34.83 10.08
N THR A 115 -4.82 34.78 8.82
CA THR A 115 -6.19 35.01 8.39
C THR A 115 -6.98 33.74 8.66
N GLY A 116 -7.21 33.48 9.96
CA GLY A 116 -8.03 32.38 10.47
C GLY A 116 -7.24 31.16 10.93
N LEU A 117 -7.50 30.73 12.17
CA LEU A 117 -7.20 29.37 12.62
C LEU A 117 -8.26 28.44 12.02
N PHE A 118 -7.86 27.47 11.21
CA PHE A 118 -8.77 26.48 10.67
C PHE A 118 -8.59 25.15 11.39
N VAL A 119 -9.63 24.71 12.07
CA VAL A 119 -9.68 23.36 12.62
C VAL A 119 -9.97 22.41 11.45
N VAL A 120 -8.92 22.00 10.77
CA VAL A 120 -8.97 21.11 9.61
C VAL A 120 -9.46 19.72 10.00
N ASN A 121 -9.34 19.40 11.28
CA ASN A 121 -9.66 18.09 11.82
C ASN A 121 -9.96 18.20 13.32
N GLN A 122 -11.21 17.98 13.71
CA GLN A 122 -11.51 17.60 15.09
C GLN A 122 -11.24 16.11 15.16
N ASN A 123 -10.09 15.63 15.66
CA ASN A 123 -9.87 14.19 15.83
C ASN A 123 -10.68 13.67 17.04
N PHE A 124 -10.86 12.35 17.17
CA PHE A 124 -11.50 11.81 18.37
C PHE A 124 -10.69 12.20 19.61
N ASP A 125 -11.37 12.29 20.75
CA ASP A 125 -10.70 12.16 22.04
C ASP A 125 -10.00 10.80 22.04
N CYS A 126 -8.70 10.80 21.76
CA CYS A 126 -7.88 9.62 22.00
C CYS A 126 -7.86 9.49 23.52
N ALA A 127 -8.53 8.46 24.06
CA ALA A 127 -8.46 8.19 25.49
C ALA A 127 -6.98 8.13 25.89
N GLU A 128 -6.57 8.98 26.84
CA GLU A 128 -5.15 9.16 27.24
C GLU A 128 -4.45 7.82 27.53
N GLU A 129 -5.20 6.83 28.00
CA GLU A 129 -4.73 5.47 28.31
C GLU A 129 -4.11 4.71 27.12
N HIS A 130 -4.38 5.13 25.88
CA HIS A 130 -3.91 4.45 24.66
C HIS A 130 -2.79 5.19 23.93
N LEU A 131 -2.40 6.38 24.40
CA LEU A 131 -1.32 7.12 23.75
C LEU A 131 0.03 6.48 24.13
N PRO A 132 0.88 6.16 23.14
CA PRO A 132 2.24 5.76 23.42
C PRO A 132 2.95 6.85 24.22
N GLN A 133 3.91 6.45 25.06
CA GLN A 133 4.82 7.41 25.69
C GLN A 133 5.40 8.33 24.59
N PRO A 134 5.46 9.66 24.79
CA PRO A 134 5.85 10.62 23.75
C PRO A 134 7.15 10.26 23.02
N ASP A 135 8.12 9.69 23.74
CA ASP A 135 9.42 9.28 23.19
C ASP A 135 9.34 8.05 22.26
N ALA A 136 8.30 7.22 22.39
CA ALA A 136 8.05 6.05 21.53
C ALA A 136 7.24 6.38 20.28
N VAL A 137 6.43 7.45 20.31
CA VAL A 137 5.57 7.88 19.19
C VAL A 137 6.40 8.12 17.93
N GLY A 138 7.56 8.78 18.05
CA GLY A 138 8.43 9.08 16.91
C GLY A 138 8.91 7.81 16.19
N GLN A 139 9.35 6.80 16.95
CA GLN A 139 9.79 5.52 16.39
C GLN A 139 8.65 4.77 15.70
N TRP A 140 7.44 4.85 16.25
CA TRP A 140 6.27 4.20 15.67
C TRP A 140 5.80 4.90 14.40
N ILE A 141 5.88 6.23 14.37
CA ILE A 141 5.62 7.02 13.16
C ILE A 141 6.64 6.67 12.08
N ASP A 142 7.94 6.60 12.41
CA ASP A 142 8.98 6.22 11.45
C ASP A 142 8.72 4.81 10.88
N ALA A 143 8.38 3.85 11.74
CA ALA A 143 7.99 2.51 11.30
C ALA A 143 6.72 2.51 10.43
N ALA A 144 5.72 3.33 10.76
CA ALA A 144 4.50 3.46 9.97
C ALA A 144 4.75 4.17 8.63
N LEU A 145 5.64 5.16 8.57
CA LEU A 145 6.05 5.83 7.33
C LEU A 145 6.81 4.88 6.41
N VAL A 146 7.68 4.03 6.95
CA VAL A 146 8.28 2.93 6.18
C VAL A 146 7.20 2.00 5.63
N ASN A 147 6.15 1.74 6.41
CA ASN A 147 5.03 0.92 5.96
C ASN A 147 4.17 1.58 4.86
N LEU A 148 4.17 2.90 4.78
CA LEU A 148 3.36 3.69 3.85
C LEU A 148 4.11 4.06 2.56
N ASP A 149 5.44 4.17 2.59
CA ASP A 149 6.27 4.46 1.41
C ASP A 149 6.10 3.38 0.32
N VAL A 150 5.90 2.14 0.74
CA VAL A 150 5.46 1.03 -0.11
C VAL A 150 4.26 0.41 0.57
N PRO A 151 3.01 0.58 0.06
CA PRO A 151 1.80 0.15 0.76
C PRO A 151 1.94 -1.29 1.28
N GLY A 152 2.19 -1.40 2.58
CA GLY A 152 2.45 -2.67 3.23
C GLY A 152 1.23 -3.57 3.27
N PRO A 153 1.43 -4.87 3.51
CA PRO A 153 0.29 -5.74 3.80
C PRO A 153 -0.48 -5.18 5.01
N PHE A 154 -1.80 -5.32 4.99
CA PHE A 154 -2.73 -4.99 6.07
C PHE A 154 -2.97 -3.49 6.33
N ILE A 155 -2.19 -2.60 5.72
CA ILE A 155 -2.39 -1.15 5.85
C ILE A 155 -3.76 -0.74 5.34
N ARG A 156 -4.17 -1.29 4.20
CA ARG A 156 -5.46 -0.95 3.59
C ARG A 156 -6.64 -1.42 4.42
N TYR A 157 -6.53 -2.57 5.10
CA TYR A 157 -7.51 -3.02 6.08
C TYR A 157 -7.67 -1.98 7.20
N THR A 158 -6.56 -1.56 7.81
CA THR A 158 -6.57 -0.59 8.92
C THR A 158 -7.17 0.75 8.51
N GLU A 159 -6.83 1.27 7.32
CA GLU A 159 -7.42 2.50 6.79
C GLU A 159 -8.95 2.40 6.64
N LEU A 160 -9.43 1.32 6.05
CA LEU A 160 -10.87 1.09 5.82
C LEU A 160 -11.61 0.90 7.14
N TYR A 161 -11.01 0.20 8.10
CA TYR A 161 -11.55 0.01 9.44
C TYR A 161 -11.70 1.34 10.18
N PHE A 162 -10.65 2.15 10.21
CA PHE A 162 -10.69 3.48 10.85
C PHE A 162 -11.65 4.45 10.17
N GLU A 163 -11.76 4.39 8.84
CA GLU A 163 -12.77 5.16 8.12
C GLU A 163 -14.19 4.71 8.50
N ALA A 164 -14.45 3.40 8.58
CA ALA A 164 -15.75 2.87 8.99
C ALA A 164 -16.16 3.37 10.39
N GLU A 165 -15.22 3.31 11.35
CA GLU A 165 -15.42 3.77 12.72
C GLU A 165 -15.74 5.28 12.78
N ARG A 166 -15.15 6.08 11.88
CA ARG A 166 -15.51 7.50 11.75
C ARG A 166 -16.95 7.70 11.31
N TYR A 167 -17.39 7.02 10.26
CA TYR A 167 -18.76 7.15 9.77
C TYR A 167 -19.77 6.67 10.80
N GLU A 168 -19.47 5.59 11.51
CA GLU A 168 -20.32 5.09 12.59
C GLU A 168 -20.46 6.11 13.71
N ARG A 169 -19.34 6.64 14.22
CA ARG A 169 -19.34 7.45 15.45
C ARG A 169 -19.66 8.92 15.25
N ARG A 170 -19.32 9.51 14.09
CA ARG A 170 -19.47 10.97 13.87
C ARG A 170 -20.69 11.34 13.07
N SER A 171 -20.83 10.77 11.88
CA SER A 171 -21.93 11.13 10.99
C SER A 171 -23.17 10.29 11.26
N GLY A 172 -23.03 9.13 11.90
CA GLY A 172 -24.11 8.16 12.04
C GLY A 172 -24.54 7.58 10.70
N ASP A 173 -23.69 7.67 9.67
CA ASP A 173 -23.96 7.09 8.35
C ASP A 173 -23.61 5.60 8.36
N TYR A 174 -24.52 4.82 8.92
CA TYR A 174 -24.34 3.39 9.13
C TYR A 174 -24.28 2.59 7.82
N ASN A 175 -24.85 3.10 6.74
CA ASN A 175 -24.75 2.44 5.43
C ASN A 175 -23.31 2.52 4.90
N VAL A 176 -22.71 3.70 4.95
CA VAL A 176 -21.31 3.89 4.54
C VAL A 176 -20.37 3.12 5.47
N ALA A 177 -20.57 3.20 6.79
CA ALA A 177 -19.78 2.44 7.76
C ALA A 177 -19.85 0.92 7.50
N CYS A 178 -21.04 0.38 7.20
CA CYS A 178 -21.23 -1.04 6.88
C CYS A 178 -20.44 -1.47 5.62
N ILE A 179 -20.49 -0.67 4.56
CA ILE A 179 -19.75 -0.92 3.32
C ILE A 179 -18.24 -0.90 3.59
N LEU A 180 -17.76 0.03 4.41
CA LEU A 180 -16.35 0.15 4.75
C LEU A 180 -15.87 -1.00 5.64
N TYR A 181 -16.63 -1.42 6.65
CA TYR A 181 -16.30 -2.61 7.44
C TYR A 181 -16.23 -3.87 6.58
N ALA A 182 -17.17 -4.05 5.65
CA ALA A 182 -17.14 -5.18 4.72
C ALA A 182 -15.92 -5.11 3.79
N SER A 183 -15.61 -3.93 3.25
CA SER A 183 -14.44 -3.70 2.41
C SER A 183 -13.14 -3.97 3.19
N ALA A 184 -13.08 -3.57 4.46
CA ALA A 184 -11.96 -3.86 5.34
C ALA A 184 -11.75 -5.38 5.47
N CYS A 185 -12.80 -6.15 5.78
CA CYS A 185 -12.68 -7.61 5.83
C CYS A 185 -12.29 -8.24 4.49
N GLU A 186 -12.83 -7.76 3.37
CA GLU A 186 -12.48 -8.23 2.03
C GLU A 186 -10.99 -8.02 1.75
N THR A 187 -10.48 -6.83 2.03
CA THR A 187 -9.05 -6.51 1.94
C THR A 187 -8.21 -7.38 2.88
N LEU A 188 -8.61 -7.53 4.15
CA LEU A 188 -7.88 -8.35 5.12
C LEU A 188 -7.74 -9.80 4.67
N ILE A 189 -8.85 -10.40 4.19
CA ILE A 189 -8.87 -11.78 3.71
C ILE A 189 -7.99 -11.94 2.46
N ASP A 190 -8.10 -11.00 1.51
CA ASP A 190 -7.32 -11.03 0.27
C ASP A 190 -5.83 -10.86 0.56
N GLU A 191 -5.43 -9.82 1.30
CA GLU A 191 -4.03 -9.53 1.64
C GLU A 191 -3.40 -10.61 2.52
N LEU A 192 -4.15 -11.18 3.47
CA LEU A 192 -3.64 -12.26 4.31
C LEU A 192 -3.34 -13.51 3.49
N LEU A 193 -4.26 -13.88 2.59
CA LEU A 193 -4.06 -15.02 1.71
C LEU A 193 -2.87 -14.79 0.76
N GLN A 194 -2.74 -13.58 0.22
CA GLN A 194 -1.59 -13.17 -0.58
C GLN A 194 -0.27 -13.32 0.18
N HIS A 195 -0.18 -12.80 1.40
CA HIS A 195 1.04 -12.84 2.19
C HIS A 195 1.41 -14.27 2.61
N LEU A 196 0.42 -15.12 2.89
CA LEU A 196 0.63 -16.54 3.17
C LEU A 196 1.21 -17.30 1.96
N PHE A 197 0.65 -17.10 0.76
CA PHE A 197 1.18 -17.73 -0.45
C PHE A 197 2.56 -17.21 -0.83
N TRP A 198 2.79 -15.91 -0.65
CA TRP A 198 4.10 -15.31 -0.83
C TRP A 198 5.14 -15.95 0.11
N GLU A 199 4.81 -16.14 1.38
CA GLU A 199 5.70 -16.77 2.36
C GLU A 199 5.94 -18.26 2.10
N GLN A 200 4.94 -18.96 1.54
CA GLN A 200 5.09 -20.35 1.08
C GLN A 200 5.98 -20.49 -0.16
N GLY A 201 6.42 -19.38 -0.76
CA GLY A 201 7.25 -19.38 -1.96
C GLY A 201 6.48 -19.70 -3.23
N LEU A 202 5.14 -19.64 -3.22
CA LEU A 202 4.36 -19.75 -4.45
C LEU A 202 4.74 -18.59 -5.36
N SER A 203 4.92 -18.88 -6.65
CA SER A 203 5.04 -17.83 -7.64
C SER A 203 3.71 -17.06 -7.78
N PRO A 204 3.73 -15.79 -8.23
CA PRO A 204 2.50 -15.03 -8.43
C PRO A 204 1.51 -15.71 -9.40
N HIS A 205 2.02 -16.47 -10.38
CA HIS A 205 1.16 -17.19 -11.33
C HIS A 205 0.49 -18.42 -10.70
N GLU A 206 1.21 -19.22 -9.90
CA GLU A 206 0.63 -20.35 -9.17
C GLU A 206 -0.41 -19.86 -8.16
N ALA A 207 -0.09 -18.80 -7.43
CA ALA A 207 -1.01 -18.19 -6.48
C ALA A 207 -2.29 -17.69 -7.17
N ALA A 208 -2.23 -17.19 -8.41
CA ALA A 208 -3.41 -16.72 -9.13
C ALA A 208 -4.47 -17.81 -9.32
N GLU A 209 -4.07 -19.08 -9.47
CA GLU A 209 -5.02 -20.20 -9.58
C GLU A 209 -5.89 -20.36 -8.32
N HIS A 210 -5.38 -19.97 -7.15
CA HIS A 210 -6.15 -19.97 -5.91
C HIS A 210 -7.19 -18.85 -5.85
N PHE A 211 -6.99 -17.75 -6.58
CA PHE A 211 -7.96 -16.64 -6.64
C PHE A 211 -9.02 -16.81 -7.74
N LEU A 212 -8.84 -17.79 -8.63
CA LEU A 212 -9.64 -17.96 -9.83
C LEU A 212 -10.48 -19.25 -9.79
N LYS A 213 -11.68 -19.21 -10.37
CA LYS A 213 -12.58 -20.36 -10.57
C LYS A 213 -12.84 -20.59 -12.05
N GLY A 214 -13.02 -21.86 -12.45
CA GLY A 214 -13.43 -22.27 -13.80
C GLY A 214 -12.57 -23.40 -14.37
N LYS A 215 -13.20 -24.34 -15.08
CA LYS A 215 -12.53 -25.46 -15.78
C LYS A 215 -12.54 -25.33 -17.32
N SER A 216 -13.22 -24.32 -17.86
CA SER A 216 -13.55 -24.23 -19.29
C SER A 216 -13.33 -22.83 -19.87
N GLY A 217 -12.06 -22.46 -20.06
CA GLY A 217 -11.63 -21.35 -20.94
C GLY A 217 -11.97 -19.92 -20.51
N ARG A 218 -12.71 -19.71 -19.41
CA ARG A 218 -12.89 -18.39 -18.77
C ARG A 218 -12.68 -18.52 -17.28
N LYS A 219 -11.50 -18.11 -16.80
CA LYS A 219 -11.22 -17.99 -15.38
C LYS A 219 -11.93 -16.74 -14.83
N GLN A 220 -12.69 -16.90 -13.75
CA GLN A 220 -13.37 -15.81 -13.05
C GLN A 220 -12.81 -15.66 -11.64
N GLN A 221 -12.86 -14.46 -11.07
CA GLN A 221 -12.46 -14.26 -9.67
C GLN A 221 -13.41 -15.00 -8.72
N LYS A 222 -12.85 -15.61 -7.68
CA LYS A 222 -13.61 -16.16 -6.54
C LYS A 222 -14.18 -15.01 -5.71
N SER A 223 -15.35 -15.22 -5.11
CA SER A 223 -15.89 -14.28 -4.12
C SER A 223 -15.05 -14.31 -2.84
N VAL A 224 -15.08 -13.24 -2.06
CA VAL A 224 -14.41 -13.19 -0.74
C VAL A 224 -14.83 -14.37 0.16
N THR A 225 -16.11 -14.74 0.14
CA THR A 225 -16.61 -15.89 0.91
C THR A 225 -15.96 -17.19 0.46
N ALA A 226 -15.78 -17.38 -0.86
CA ALA A 226 -15.10 -18.55 -1.39
C ALA A 226 -13.61 -18.54 -1.04
N LEU A 227 -12.93 -17.38 -1.12
CA LEU A 227 -11.53 -17.24 -0.69
C LEU A 227 -11.37 -17.59 0.80
N MET A 228 -12.23 -17.02 1.65
CA MET A 228 -12.21 -17.27 3.09
C MET A 228 -12.40 -18.76 3.42
N MET A 229 -13.42 -19.39 2.85
CA MET A 229 -13.81 -20.76 3.21
C MET A 229 -12.94 -21.83 2.55
N HIS A 230 -12.52 -21.63 1.30
CA HIS A 230 -11.86 -22.67 0.51
C HIS A 230 -10.34 -22.51 0.39
N GLU A 231 -9.81 -21.30 0.60
CA GLU A 231 -8.38 -21.05 0.49
C GLU A 231 -7.77 -20.67 1.84
N LEU A 232 -8.24 -19.58 2.45
CA LEU A 232 -7.62 -19.01 3.65
C LEU A 232 -7.79 -19.90 4.89
N TYR A 233 -9.01 -20.36 5.17
CA TYR A 233 -9.27 -21.20 6.34
C TYR A 233 -8.47 -22.51 6.32
N PRO A 234 -8.41 -23.29 5.21
CA PRO A 234 -7.54 -24.46 5.12
C PRO A 234 -6.06 -24.16 5.26
N VAL A 235 -5.56 -23.06 4.67
CA VAL A 235 -4.15 -22.71 4.77
C VAL A 235 -3.73 -22.43 6.22
N LEU A 236 -4.56 -21.71 6.97
CA LEU A 236 -4.30 -21.34 8.37
C LEU A 236 -4.49 -22.51 9.35
N THR A 237 -5.53 -23.31 9.16
CA THR A 237 -5.94 -24.32 10.16
C THR A 237 -5.53 -25.75 9.80
N GLY A 238 -5.14 -26.01 8.55
CA GLY A 238 -4.97 -27.36 8.01
C GLY A 238 -6.28 -28.14 7.83
N GLN A 239 -7.44 -27.50 8.05
CA GLN A 239 -8.76 -28.15 7.99
C GLN A 239 -9.63 -27.54 6.90
N SER A 240 -10.40 -28.37 6.19
CA SER A 240 -11.42 -27.87 5.28
C SER A 240 -12.58 -27.21 6.04
N TRP A 241 -13.07 -26.08 5.53
CA TRP A 241 -14.29 -25.48 6.02
C TRP A 241 -15.51 -26.35 5.69
N ARG A 242 -16.43 -26.49 6.64
CA ARG A 242 -17.68 -27.27 6.48
C ARG A 242 -18.88 -26.34 6.69
N LYS A 243 -19.94 -26.48 5.88
CA LYS A 243 -21.08 -25.54 5.89
C LYS A 243 -21.83 -25.52 7.22
N GLU A 244 -21.79 -26.62 7.97
CA GLU A 244 -22.41 -26.74 9.29
C GLU A 244 -21.84 -25.72 10.28
N LYS A 245 -20.56 -25.34 10.13
CA LYS A 245 -19.88 -24.32 10.95
C LYS A 245 -20.48 -22.92 10.81
N LEU A 246 -21.32 -22.66 9.81
CA LEU A 246 -22.07 -21.39 9.69
C LEU A 246 -23.22 -21.28 10.71
N ARG A 247 -23.64 -22.40 11.29
CA ARG A 247 -24.67 -22.43 12.35
C ARG A 247 -24.07 -22.25 13.74
N GLU A 248 -22.79 -22.53 13.90
CA GLU A 248 -22.05 -22.34 15.13
C GLU A 248 -21.78 -20.85 15.36
N GLU A 249 -21.61 -20.46 16.63
CA GLU A 249 -21.15 -19.11 16.99
C GLU A 249 -19.63 -19.09 16.98
N ASN A 250 -19.04 -18.58 15.90
CA ASN A 250 -17.60 -18.39 15.76
C ASN A 250 -17.31 -17.12 14.93
N ALA A 251 -16.06 -16.68 14.94
CA ALA A 251 -15.66 -15.45 14.27
C ALA A 251 -16.01 -15.42 12.77
N VAL A 252 -15.86 -16.55 12.08
CA VAL A 252 -16.11 -16.66 10.64
C VAL A 252 -17.62 -16.67 10.33
N SER A 253 -18.42 -17.37 11.13
CA SER A 253 -19.88 -17.37 10.97
C SER A 253 -20.48 -16.00 11.29
N ASN A 254 -19.97 -15.32 12.33
CA ASN A 254 -20.38 -13.98 12.72
C ASN A 254 -20.02 -12.96 11.63
N TRP A 255 -18.81 -12.99 11.09
CA TRP A 255 -18.43 -12.18 9.93
C TRP A 255 -19.39 -12.40 8.75
N TYR A 256 -19.68 -13.66 8.40
CA TYR A 256 -20.56 -13.96 7.28
C TYR A 256 -21.98 -13.39 7.51
N ARG A 257 -22.51 -13.51 8.72
CA ARG A 257 -23.87 -13.08 9.08
C ARG A 257 -24.00 -11.56 9.22
N TYR A 258 -23.09 -10.94 9.96
CA TYR A 258 -23.19 -9.54 10.37
C TYR A 258 -22.43 -8.58 9.47
N VAL A 259 -21.57 -9.06 8.57
CA VAL A 259 -20.81 -8.20 7.66
C VAL A 259 -21.17 -8.53 6.21
N ALA A 260 -20.84 -9.73 5.74
CA ALA A 260 -21.00 -10.08 4.32
C ALA A 260 -22.47 -10.07 3.87
N THR A 261 -23.38 -10.61 4.69
CA THR A 261 -24.82 -10.66 4.36
C THR A 261 -25.44 -9.26 4.40
N ILE A 262 -25.12 -8.45 5.41
CA ILE A 262 -25.67 -7.10 5.54
C ILE A 262 -25.20 -6.23 4.38
N ARG A 263 -23.90 -6.25 4.04
CA ARG A 263 -23.35 -5.53 2.89
C ARG A 263 -24.06 -5.88 1.59
N ASN A 264 -24.37 -7.15 1.36
CA ASN A 264 -25.12 -7.56 0.17
C ASN A 264 -26.55 -6.99 0.18
N GLY A 265 -27.21 -6.94 1.34
CA GLY A 265 -28.51 -6.30 1.51
C GLY A 265 -28.48 -4.79 1.24
N VAL A 266 -27.46 -4.09 1.71
CA VAL A 266 -27.29 -2.64 1.48
C VAL A 266 -27.03 -2.35 0.00
N ILE A 267 -26.03 -3.00 -0.60
CA ILE A 267 -25.59 -2.69 -1.97
C ILE A 267 -26.58 -3.15 -3.03
N HIS A 268 -27.19 -4.33 -2.86
CA HIS A 268 -28.08 -4.90 -3.87
C HIS A 268 -29.57 -4.69 -3.56
N GLY A 269 -29.92 -4.52 -2.29
CA GLY A 269 -31.32 -4.39 -1.84
C GLY A 269 -31.69 -3.00 -1.34
N GLY A 270 -30.73 -2.07 -1.18
CA GLY A 270 -30.99 -0.75 -0.59
C GLY A 270 -31.46 -0.81 0.86
N ALA A 271 -31.12 -1.87 1.60
CA ALA A 271 -31.50 -2.03 2.99
C ALA A 271 -30.87 -0.91 3.86
N ALA A 272 -31.65 -0.35 4.77
CA ALA A 272 -31.14 0.60 5.77
C ALA A 272 -30.45 -0.17 6.91
N VAL A 273 -29.29 0.32 7.32
CA VAL A 273 -28.55 -0.19 8.50
C VAL A 273 -28.88 0.66 9.71
N ASP A 274 -29.21 0.02 10.84
CA ASP A 274 -29.38 0.71 12.12
C ASP A 274 -28.15 0.59 13.02
N ALA A 275 -28.19 1.33 14.14
CA ALA A 275 -27.09 1.39 15.10
C ALA A 275 -26.77 0.02 15.75
N SER A 276 -27.74 -0.88 15.87
CA SER A 276 -27.51 -2.21 16.43
C SER A 276 -26.82 -3.13 15.42
N MET A 277 -27.22 -3.04 14.15
CA MET A 277 -26.63 -3.80 13.05
C MET A 277 -25.17 -3.42 12.83
N ILE A 278 -24.84 -2.12 12.86
CA ILE A 278 -23.46 -1.67 12.67
C ILE A 278 -22.54 -2.08 13.82
N ARG A 279 -23.01 -2.00 15.08
CA ARG A 279 -22.24 -2.49 16.24
C ARG A 279 -21.96 -3.99 16.14
N ASN A 280 -22.95 -4.78 15.74
CA ASN A 280 -22.75 -6.22 15.49
C ASN A 280 -21.74 -6.46 14.36
N ALA A 281 -21.75 -5.63 13.32
CA ALA A 281 -20.77 -5.70 12.24
C ALA A 281 -19.36 -5.39 12.76
N GLN A 282 -19.17 -4.28 13.50
CA GLN A 282 -17.89 -3.91 14.10
C GLN A 282 -17.34 -5.04 14.98
N THR A 283 -18.14 -5.55 15.93
CA THR A 283 -17.74 -6.66 16.81
C THR A 283 -17.37 -7.91 16.00
N ALA A 284 -18.09 -8.20 14.91
CA ALA A 284 -17.75 -9.31 14.03
C ALA A 284 -16.44 -9.10 13.26
N VAL A 285 -16.11 -7.87 12.85
CA VAL A 285 -14.82 -7.53 12.22
C VAL A 285 -13.68 -7.72 13.22
N GLU A 286 -13.81 -7.17 14.43
CA GLU A 286 -12.82 -7.30 15.50
C GLU A 286 -12.57 -8.77 15.86
N ALA A 287 -13.63 -9.55 16.06
CA ALA A 287 -13.54 -10.98 16.35
C ALA A 287 -12.88 -11.77 15.20
N LEU A 288 -13.11 -11.38 13.94
CA LEU A 288 -12.45 -11.99 12.78
C LEU A 288 -10.95 -11.66 12.76
N ASN A 289 -10.59 -10.40 13.03
CA ASN A 289 -9.19 -9.98 13.11
C ASN A 289 -8.45 -10.71 14.23
N GLU A 290 -9.06 -10.82 15.41
CA GLU A 290 -8.50 -11.59 16.53
C GLU A 290 -8.37 -13.09 16.20
N PHE A 291 -9.36 -13.66 15.52
CA PHE A 291 -9.27 -15.04 15.04
C PHE A 291 -8.05 -15.24 14.14
N PHE A 292 -7.81 -14.36 13.18
CA PHE A 292 -6.62 -14.45 12.32
C PHE A 292 -5.32 -14.24 13.10
N ALA A 293 -5.28 -13.27 14.01
CA ALA A 293 -4.13 -13.02 14.89
C ALA A 293 -3.74 -14.30 15.67
N ASN A 294 -4.73 -14.97 16.25
CA ASN A 294 -4.50 -16.19 17.03
C ASN A 294 -4.09 -17.37 16.14
N ARG A 295 -4.71 -17.55 14.97
CA ARG A 295 -4.33 -18.63 14.03
C ARG A 295 -2.94 -18.43 13.44
N LEU A 296 -2.56 -17.21 13.10
CA LEU A 296 -1.20 -16.91 12.65
C LEU A 296 -0.20 -17.19 13.76
N PHE A 297 -0.49 -16.77 14.98
CA PHE A 297 0.39 -17.06 16.12
C PHE A 297 0.55 -18.56 16.38
N GLU A 298 -0.50 -19.36 16.25
CA GLU A 298 -0.42 -20.83 16.29
C GLU A 298 0.44 -21.39 15.16
N ALA A 299 0.28 -20.85 13.95
CA ALA A 299 1.00 -21.27 12.74
C ALA A 299 2.36 -20.56 12.55
N ARG A 300 2.87 -19.85 13.56
CA ARG A 300 4.01 -18.95 13.42
C ARG A 300 5.33 -19.60 13.00
N GLU A 301 5.52 -20.89 13.32
CA GLU A 301 6.71 -21.63 12.87
C GLU A 301 6.66 -21.87 11.34
N ARG A 302 5.45 -21.94 10.78
CA ARG A 302 5.21 -22.11 9.35
C ARG A 302 5.14 -20.77 8.61
N PHE A 303 4.60 -19.74 9.26
CA PHE A 303 4.39 -18.40 8.68
C PHE A 303 4.96 -17.26 9.53
N PRO A 304 6.26 -17.27 9.88
CA PRO A 304 6.84 -16.30 10.80
C PRO A 304 6.81 -14.86 10.27
N ARG A 305 7.00 -14.63 8.96
CA ARG A 305 6.98 -13.28 8.36
C ARG A 305 5.58 -12.73 8.29
N THR A 306 4.59 -13.56 7.94
CA THR A 306 3.17 -13.16 7.96
C THR A 306 2.73 -12.86 9.38
N THR A 307 3.14 -13.69 10.34
CA THR A 307 2.85 -13.47 11.76
C THR A 307 3.45 -12.15 12.25
N LEU A 308 4.71 -11.86 11.92
CA LEU A 308 5.37 -10.60 12.24
C LEU A 308 4.66 -9.40 11.59
N ALA A 309 4.36 -9.48 10.30
CA ALA A 309 3.71 -8.41 9.56
C ALA A 309 2.29 -8.11 10.09
N PHE A 310 1.55 -9.13 10.51
CA PHE A 310 0.16 -8.99 10.96
C PHE A 310 0.06 -8.55 12.43
N LEU A 311 0.86 -9.14 13.32
CA LEU A 311 0.79 -8.85 14.76
C LEU A 311 1.64 -7.63 15.15
N GLY A 312 2.69 -7.34 14.38
CA GLY A 312 3.70 -6.36 14.75
C GLY A 312 4.45 -6.71 16.03
N GLU A 313 5.35 -5.83 16.44
CA GLU A 313 6.12 -5.98 17.68
C GLU A 313 5.21 -6.04 18.92
N GLN A 314 4.23 -5.13 19.02
CA GLN A 314 3.35 -5.07 20.18
C GLN A 314 2.49 -6.33 20.33
N GLY A 315 1.90 -6.84 19.24
CA GLY A 315 1.08 -8.05 19.28
C GLY A 315 1.88 -9.30 19.66
N LEU A 316 3.18 -9.33 19.32
CA LEU A 316 4.12 -10.40 19.70
C LEU A 316 4.66 -10.25 21.13
N LYS A 317 4.90 -9.02 21.60
CA LYS A 317 5.25 -8.72 23.01
C LYS A 317 4.12 -9.12 23.94
N ASN A 318 2.88 -8.77 23.62
CA ASN A 318 1.69 -9.16 24.38
C ASN A 318 1.52 -10.68 24.47
N ARG A 319 2.09 -11.43 23.52
CA ARG A 319 2.08 -12.89 23.49
C ARG A 319 3.40 -13.52 24.01
N GLY A 320 4.32 -12.72 24.53
CA GLY A 320 5.58 -13.16 25.15
C GLY A 320 6.58 -13.80 24.18
N LYS A 321 6.52 -13.49 22.88
CA LYS A 321 7.33 -14.15 21.84
C LYS A 321 8.16 -13.22 20.97
N TRP A 322 8.21 -11.92 21.26
CA TRP A 322 8.97 -10.95 20.45
C TRP A 322 10.43 -11.35 20.17
N GLU A 323 11.12 -11.90 21.17
CA GLU A 323 12.51 -12.34 21.05
C GLU A 323 12.73 -13.38 19.94
N GLN A 324 11.71 -14.14 19.54
CA GLN A 324 11.80 -15.11 18.44
C GLN A 324 11.75 -14.46 17.05
N PHE A 325 11.27 -13.22 16.96
CA PHE A 325 11.02 -12.52 15.69
C PHE A 325 11.95 -11.34 15.45
N HIS A 326 12.56 -10.76 16.49
CA HIS A 326 13.42 -9.58 16.34
C HIS A 326 14.56 -9.79 15.32
N SER A 327 15.04 -11.02 15.17
CA SER A 327 16.10 -11.39 14.22
C SER A 327 15.62 -11.49 12.77
N LEU A 328 14.31 -11.63 12.52
CA LEU A 328 13.74 -11.70 11.18
C LEU A 328 13.77 -10.33 10.49
N GLU A 329 13.59 -9.26 11.26
CA GLU A 329 13.61 -7.88 10.80
C GLU A 329 14.39 -7.00 11.79
N PRO A 330 15.73 -7.10 11.83
CA PRO A 330 16.56 -6.39 12.79
C PRO A 330 16.62 -4.87 12.56
N SER A 331 16.04 -4.37 11.46
CA SER A 331 16.07 -2.96 11.09
C SER A 331 14.87 -2.57 10.24
N LEU A 332 14.57 -1.27 10.19
CA LEU A 332 13.57 -0.69 9.29
C LEU A 332 13.91 -0.94 7.81
N GLN A 333 15.20 -1.01 7.45
CA GLN A 333 15.61 -1.36 6.09
C GLN A 333 15.20 -2.79 5.73
N SER A 334 15.38 -3.74 6.65
CA SER A 334 14.97 -5.14 6.46
C SER A 334 13.46 -5.25 6.24
N ALA A 335 12.67 -4.48 7.01
CA ALA A 335 11.22 -4.40 6.84
C ALA A 335 10.85 -3.79 5.48
N SER A 336 11.47 -2.66 5.10
CA SER A 336 11.28 -2.03 3.79
C SER A 336 11.58 -2.99 2.63
N ASP A 337 12.66 -3.78 2.74
CA ASP A 337 13.05 -4.76 1.72
C ASP A 337 12.06 -5.92 1.62
N ARG A 338 11.54 -6.41 2.76
CA ARG A 338 10.44 -7.40 2.76
C ARG A 338 9.23 -6.84 2.03
N MET A 339 8.79 -5.64 2.39
CA MET A 339 7.61 -5.01 1.83
C MET A 339 7.74 -4.76 0.33
N LYS A 340 8.90 -4.27 -0.13
CA LYS A 340 9.20 -4.09 -1.56
C LYS A 340 9.11 -5.40 -2.35
N ARG A 341 9.59 -6.51 -1.77
CA ARG A 341 9.49 -7.84 -2.39
C ARG A 341 8.05 -8.34 -2.44
N PHE A 342 7.34 -8.26 -1.31
CA PHE A 342 5.93 -8.66 -1.24
C PHE A 342 5.05 -7.82 -2.19
N ARG A 343 5.21 -6.49 -2.19
CA ARG A 343 4.46 -5.59 -3.06
C ARG A 343 4.66 -5.94 -4.53
N ARG A 344 5.91 -6.16 -4.93
CA ARG A 344 6.22 -6.60 -6.30
C ARG A 344 5.57 -7.94 -6.64
N TRP A 345 5.61 -8.90 -5.73
CA TRP A 345 4.93 -10.19 -5.91
C TRP A 345 3.40 -9.99 -6.07
N SER A 346 2.80 -9.16 -5.24
CA SER A 346 1.36 -8.83 -5.23
C SER A 346 0.90 -8.11 -6.50
N ASP A 347 1.73 -7.20 -7.02
CA ASP A 347 1.47 -6.51 -8.30
C ASP A 347 1.38 -7.51 -9.46
N TYR A 348 2.32 -8.47 -9.53
CA TYR A 348 2.26 -9.53 -10.54
C TYR A 348 1.04 -10.42 -10.37
N LEU A 349 0.72 -10.82 -9.13
CA LEU A 349 -0.48 -11.61 -8.84
C LEU A 349 -1.73 -10.87 -9.31
N THR A 350 -1.84 -9.57 -9.05
CA THR A 350 -2.96 -8.73 -9.50
C THR A 350 -3.07 -8.75 -11.02
N THR A 351 -1.96 -8.65 -11.73
CA THR A 351 -1.93 -8.76 -13.19
C THR A 351 -2.42 -10.13 -13.66
N PHE A 352 -1.97 -11.24 -13.07
CA PHE A 352 -2.43 -12.58 -13.46
C PHE A 352 -3.91 -12.83 -13.11
N ARG A 353 -4.41 -12.24 -12.02
CA ARG A 353 -5.85 -12.27 -11.68
C ARG A 353 -6.70 -11.50 -12.71
N LYS A 354 -6.15 -10.44 -13.31
CA LYS A 354 -6.83 -9.63 -14.34
C LYS A 354 -6.71 -10.22 -15.74
N PHE A 355 -5.57 -10.81 -16.05
CA PHE A 355 -5.23 -11.39 -17.35
C PHE A 355 -4.76 -12.85 -17.20
N PRO A 356 -5.67 -13.78 -16.83
CA PRO A 356 -5.33 -15.16 -16.52
C PRO A 356 -4.75 -15.96 -17.68
N ASP A 357 -5.06 -15.56 -18.92
CA ASP A 357 -4.68 -16.26 -20.13
C ASP A 357 -3.49 -15.60 -20.85
N LEU A 358 -2.79 -14.68 -20.17
CA LEU A 358 -1.73 -13.88 -20.78
C LEU A 358 -0.48 -14.72 -21.12
N PHE A 359 -0.12 -15.68 -20.25
CA PHE A 359 0.99 -16.58 -20.53
C PHE A 359 0.62 -17.53 -21.67
N GLY A 360 1.48 -17.63 -22.69
CA GLY A 360 1.19 -18.40 -23.91
C GLY A 360 0.24 -17.73 -24.90
N ALA A 361 -0.30 -16.54 -24.60
CA ALA A 361 -1.05 -15.75 -25.58
C ALA A 361 -0.13 -15.20 -26.68
N PRO A 362 -0.66 -14.89 -27.88
CA PRO A 362 0.10 -14.24 -28.94
C PRO A 362 0.70 -12.90 -28.48
N VAL A 363 1.96 -12.65 -28.84
CA VAL A 363 2.63 -11.37 -28.56
C VAL A 363 2.07 -10.28 -29.47
N ARG A 364 1.74 -9.13 -28.88
CA ARG A 364 1.34 -7.90 -29.59
C ARG A 364 2.40 -6.84 -29.33
N ALA A 365 3.19 -6.50 -30.36
CA ALA A 365 4.32 -5.59 -30.22
C ALA A 365 3.88 -4.20 -29.73
N GLU A 366 2.72 -3.75 -30.18
CA GLU A 366 2.07 -2.49 -29.84
C GLU A 366 1.69 -2.39 -28.35
N GLU A 367 1.48 -3.52 -27.68
CA GLU A 367 1.17 -3.61 -26.24
C GLU A 367 2.42 -4.01 -25.44
N SER A 368 3.62 -3.75 -25.97
CA SER A 368 4.88 -4.19 -25.37
C SER A 368 5.83 -3.02 -25.11
N ALA A 369 6.77 -3.24 -24.18
CA ALA A 369 7.97 -2.42 -23.99
C ALA A 369 9.22 -3.27 -24.32
N ALA A 370 10.24 -2.65 -24.89
CA ALA A 370 11.53 -3.28 -25.15
C ALA A 370 12.42 -3.18 -23.90
N HIS A 371 12.99 -4.30 -23.48
CA HIS A 371 13.88 -4.38 -22.33
C HIS A 371 15.19 -5.04 -22.73
N LEU A 372 16.31 -4.39 -22.39
CA LEU A 372 17.66 -4.91 -22.58
C LEU A 372 18.31 -5.11 -21.21
N VAL A 373 18.87 -6.29 -21.00
CA VAL A 373 19.55 -6.69 -19.76
C VAL A 373 21.03 -6.76 -20.03
N TYR A 374 21.80 -6.06 -19.21
CA TYR A 374 23.25 -6.04 -19.19
C TYR A 374 23.77 -6.77 -17.97
N GLU A 375 24.91 -7.43 -18.12
CA GLU A 375 25.68 -8.04 -17.05
C GLU A 375 27.16 -7.77 -17.34
N ASP A 376 27.85 -7.16 -16.39
CA ASP A 376 29.26 -6.74 -16.51
C ASP A 376 29.50 -5.90 -17.78
N GLY A 377 28.63 -4.90 -17.99
CA GLY A 377 28.67 -3.99 -19.14
C GLY A 377 28.32 -4.63 -20.50
N ARG A 378 27.92 -5.91 -20.55
CA ARG A 378 27.59 -6.61 -21.79
C ARG A 378 26.12 -6.99 -21.87
N PRO A 379 25.45 -6.80 -23.02
CA PRO A 379 24.06 -7.21 -23.18
C PRO A 379 23.95 -8.74 -23.16
N CYS A 380 23.26 -9.28 -22.15
CA CYS A 380 23.08 -10.72 -21.94
C CYS A 380 21.65 -11.22 -22.23
N GLY A 381 20.67 -10.31 -22.36
CA GLY A 381 19.32 -10.67 -22.78
C GLY A 381 18.52 -9.49 -23.33
N ALA A 382 17.68 -9.76 -24.32
CA ALA A 382 16.71 -8.81 -24.87
C ALA A 382 15.31 -9.40 -24.76
N TYR A 383 14.34 -8.58 -24.40
CA TYR A 383 12.99 -9.02 -24.10
C TYR A 383 11.97 -8.01 -24.60
N LEU A 384 10.85 -8.49 -25.13
CA LEU A 384 9.61 -7.73 -25.14
C LEU A 384 8.86 -8.03 -23.87
N VAL A 385 8.31 -7.01 -23.23
CA VAL A 385 7.54 -7.13 -21.99
C VAL A 385 6.16 -6.60 -22.26
N HIS A 386 5.12 -7.38 -21.96
CA HIS A 386 3.75 -6.92 -22.08
C HIS A 386 3.50 -5.66 -21.22
N GLU A 387 2.61 -4.76 -21.63
CA GLU A 387 2.33 -3.49 -20.93
C GLU A 387 1.92 -3.67 -19.46
N ALA A 388 1.29 -4.81 -19.15
CA ALA A 388 0.92 -5.18 -17.79
C ALA A 388 2.12 -5.64 -16.93
N GLY A 389 3.31 -5.70 -17.53
CA GLY A 389 4.59 -5.93 -16.87
C GLY A 389 4.88 -7.36 -16.42
N SER A 390 3.97 -8.32 -16.59
CA SER A 390 4.05 -9.64 -15.94
C SER A 390 4.68 -10.76 -16.77
N VAL A 391 4.52 -10.72 -18.09
CA VAL A 391 5.07 -11.72 -19.01
C VAL A 391 6.00 -11.05 -20.01
N ALA A 392 6.96 -11.83 -20.48
CA ALA A 392 7.94 -11.41 -21.46
C ALA A 392 8.09 -12.45 -22.56
N LYS A 393 8.59 -11.96 -23.69
CA LYS A 393 9.08 -12.76 -24.80
C LYS A 393 10.56 -12.50 -24.93
N ARG A 394 11.38 -13.54 -24.73
CA ARG A 394 12.82 -13.44 -24.99
C ARG A 394 13.08 -13.29 -26.50
N LEU A 395 13.91 -12.33 -26.85
CA LEU A 395 14.48 -12.14 -28.18
C LEU A 395 15.94 -12.57 -28.19
N SER A 396 16.44 -12.99 -29.36
CA SER A 396 17.88 -13.11 -29.55
C SER A 396 18.51 -11.71 -29.58
N ILE A 397 19.75 -11.59 -29.11
CA ILE A 397 20.48 -10.32 -29.16
C ILE A 397 20.65 -9.83 -30.61
N GLU A 398 20.81 -10.76 -31.55
CA GLU A 398 20.91 -10.43 -32.98
C GLU A 398 19.62 -9.81 -33.52
N THR A 399 18.47 -10.41 -33.20
CA THR A 399 17.15 -9.86 -33.58
C THR A 399 16.92 -8.50 -32.92
N ALA A 400 17.32 -8.34 -31.66
CA ALA A 400 17.21 -7.06 -30.97
C ALA A 400 18.07 -5.98 -31.66
N ARG A 401 19.33 -6.26 -32.01
CA ARG A 401 20.22 -5.29 -32.69
C ARG A 401 19.68 -4.77 -34.03
N GLN A 402 18.86 -5.57 -34.71
CA GLN A 402 18.24 -5.19 -35.98
C GLN A 402 16.95 -4.37 -35.81
N ALA A 403 16.42 -4.27 -34.60
CA ALA A 403 15.18 -3.55 -34.32
C ALA A 403 15.46 -2.10 -33.88
N PRO A 404 14.86 -1.09 -34.51
CA PRO A 404 15.06 0.32 -34.16
C PRO A 404 14.82 0.62 -32.66
N ALA A 405 13.78 0.02 -32.08
CA ALA A 405 13.45 0.14 -30.66
C ALA A 405 14.59 -0.25 -29.69
N PHE A 406 15.56 -1.05 -30.12
CA PHE A 406 16.70 -1.46 -29.31
C PHE A 406 18.00 -0.73 -29.70
N GLN A 407 18.07 -0.04 -30.84
CA GLN A 407 19.29 0.67 -31.25
C GLN A 407 19.68 1.73 -30.22
N GLU A 408 18.72 2.57 -29.81
CA GLU A 408 18.95 3.55 -28.74
C GLU A 408 19.37 2.91 -27.41
N LEU A 409 18.95 1.68 -27.14
CA LEU A 409 19.35 0.95 -25.94
C LEU A 409 20.78 0.44 -26.02
N PHE A 410 21.20 -0.07 -27.18
CA PHE A 410 22.56 -0.54 -27.41
C PHE A 410 23.59 0.60 -27.45
N ASP A 411 23.19 1.77 -27.93
CA ASP A 411 24.06 2.94 -28.08
C ASP A 411 24.27 3.71 -26.77
N ARG A 412 23.52 3.37 -25.71
CA ARG A 412 23.78 3.92 -24.37
C ARG A 412 25.08 3.37 -23.82
N ASP A 413 25.98 4.28 -23.48
CA ASP A 413 27.18 3.95 -22.71
C ASP A 413 26.77 3.62 -21.27
N ILE A 414 27.09 2.40 -20.81
CA ILE A 414 26.70 1.92 -19.49
C ILE A 414 27.98 1.53 -18.75
N GLU A 415 28.54 2.49 -18.02
CA GLU A 415 29.55 2.22 -17.01
C GLU A 415 28.87 1.72 -15.73
N GLN A 416 28.58 0.41 -15.63
CA GLN A 416 28.06 -0.17 -14.39
C GLN A 416 28.61 -1.56 -14.10
N GLU A 417 29.00 -1.77 -12.84
CA GLU A 417 29.30 -3.09 -12.26
C GLU A 417 27.98 -3.83 -11.96
N GLY A 418 27.87 -5.09 -12.37
CA GLY A 418 26.71 -5.94 -12.08
C GLY A 418 25.64 -5.98 -13.17
N ARG A 419 24.43 -6.41 -12.78
CA ARG A 419 23.30 -6.64 -13.70
C ARG A 419 22.35 -5.44 -13.74
N THR A 420 22.19 -4.85 -14.92
CA THR A 420 21.35 -3.66 -15.15
C THR A 420 20.26 -3.93 -16.18
N VAL A 421 19.07 -3.38 -15.97
CA VAL A 421 17.94 -3.48 -16.91
C VAL A 421 17.61 -2.09 -17.43
N ILE A 422 17.63 -1.93 -18.74
CA ILE A 422 17.18 -0.71 -19.41
C ILE A 422 15.88 -1.01 -20.14
N ALA A 423 14.87 -0.17 -19.91
CA ALA A 423 13.54 -0.29 -20.49
C ALA A 423 13.25 0.88 -21.42
N PHE A 424 12.57 0.61 -22.53
CA PHE A 424 12.11 1.60 -23.50
C PHE A 424 10.70 1.27 -23.96
N ARG A 425 9.84 2.29 -24.06
CA ARG A 425 8.39 2.08 -24.28
C ARG A 425 8.01 2.02 -25.75
N GLU A 426 8.78 2.62 -26.66
CA GLU A 426 8.45 2.56 -28.09
C GLU A 426 8.98 1.26 -28.71
N THR A 427 8.08 0.40 -29.17
CA THR A 427 8.42 -0.87 -29.85
C THR A 427 8.44 -0.75 -31.37
N GLY A 428 8.46 0.49 -31.89
CA GLY A 428 8.47 0.79 -33.31
C GLY A 428 9.51 -0.05 -34.06
N GLY A 429 9.05 -0.86 -35.02
CA GLY A 429 9.91 -1.65 -35.90
C GLY A 429 10.41 -2.99 -35.35
N VAL A 430 10.00 -3.43 -34.15
CA VAL A 430 10.32 -4.81 -33.71
C VAL A 430 9.48 -5.82 -34.49
N LYS A 431 10.12 -6.60 -35.37
CA LYS A 431 9.47 -7.72 -36.05
C LYS A 431 9.29 -8.88 -35.08
N VAL A 432 8.09 -9.02 -34.55
CA VAL A 432 7.70 -10.20 -33.75
C VAL A 432 7.58 -11.41 -34.69
N PRO A 433 8.27 -12.54 -34.40
CA PRO A 433 8.13 -13.75 -35.22
C PRO A 433 6.67 -14.17 -35.36
N THR A 434 6.26 -14.62 -36.54
CA THR A 434 4.90 -15.12 -36.78
C THR A 434 4.57 -16.24 -35.79
N GLY A 435 3.51 -16.07 -35.01
CA GLY A 435 3.10 -17.04 -33.99
C GLY A 435 3.87 -16.98 -32.67
N ALA A 436 4.68 -15.95 -32.45
CA ALA A 436 5.33 -15.74 -31.16
C ALA A 436 4.30 -15.62 -30.03
N ARG A 437 4.62 -16.24 -28.89
CA ARG A 437 3.83 -16.25 -27.68
C ARG A 437 4.67 -15.82 -26.50
N TRP A 438 4.03 -15.22 -25.51
CA TRP A 438 4.64 -14.96 -24.20
C TRP A 438 5.16 -16.26 -23.60
N ASP A 439 6.45 -16.31 -23.29
CA ASP A 439 7.16 -17.57 -22.98
C ASP A 439 7.97 -17.55 -21.68
N CYS A 440 8.11 -16.39 -21.03
CA CYS A 440 8.71 -16.30 -19.71
C CYS A 440 7.99 -15.28 -18.83
N TYR A 441 8.14 -15.41 -17.52
CA TYR A 441 7.66 -14.42 -16.58
C TYR A 441 8.71 -13.33 -16.36
N VAL A 442 8.28 -12.08 -16.29
CA VAL A 442 9.20 -10.93 -16.13
C VAL A 442 10.03 -11.03 -14.86
N TYR A 443 9.43 -11.54 -13.78
CA TYR A 443 10.13 -11.71 -12.52
C TYR A 443 11.22 -12.80 -12.54
N GLU A 444 11.16 -13.75 -13.48
CA GLU A 444 12.23 -14.73 -13.72
C GLU A 444 13.28 -14.18 -14.69
N ALA A 445 12.83 -13.43 -15.70
CA ALA A 445 13.65 -13.07 -16.84
C ALA A 445 14.50 -11.80 -16.62
N LEU A 446 13.96 -10.79 -15.93
CA LEU A 446 14.52 -9.44 -15.99
C LEU A 446 15.25 -8.97 -14.74
N ARG A 447 14.90 -9.42 -13.53
CA ARG A 447 15.30 -8.68 -12.32
C ARG A 447 16.35 -9.40 -11.46
N PRO A 448 17.28 -8.65 -10.83
CA PRO A 448 18.33 -9.21 -9.97
C PRO A 448 17.84 -9.63 -8.56
N PHE A 449 16.59 -9.36 -8.19
CA PHE A 449 16.06 -9.67 -6.86
C PHE A 449 14.98 -10.74 -6.92
N PRO A 450 15.08 -11.81 -6.09
CA PRO A 450 14.05 -12.83 -6.02
C PRO A 450 12.73 -12.23 -5.54
N VAL A 451 11.63 -12.67 -6.15
CA VAL A 451 10.27 -12.26 -5.78
C VAL A 451 9.77 -13.11 -4.60
N ALA A 452 10.26 -14.35 -4.49
CA ALA A 452 10.07 -15.17 -3.31
C ALA A 452 10.97 -14.68 -2.15
N PRO A 453 10.52 -14.81 -0.89
CA PRO A 453 11.39 -14.59 0.25
C PRO A 453 12.52 -15.63 0.26
N PRO A 454 13.72 -15.29 0.76
CA PRO A 454 14.77 -16.28 0.96
C PRO A 454 14.29 -17.37 1.93
N GLU A 455 14.73 -18.61 1.72
CA GLU A 455 14.52 -19.68 2.69
C GLU A 455 15.02 -19.23 4.06
N LEU A 456 14.22 -19.45 5.10
CA LEU A 456 14.69 -19.20 6.46
C LEU A 456 15.78 -20.23 6.78
N PRO A 457 16.85 -19.84 7.48
CA PRO A 457 17.78 -20.82 8.01
C PRO A 457 16.98 -21.80 8.89
N LYS A 458 17.12 -23.10 8.57
CA LYS A 458 16.45 -24.19 9.27
C LYS A 458 16.94 -24.36 10.70
#